data_AF-M5FUI8-F1
#
_entry.id   AF-M5FUI8-F1
#
_cell.length_a   1.000
_cell.length_b   1.000
_cell.length_c   1.000
_cell.angle_alpha   90.00
_cell.angle_beta   90.00
_cell.angle_gamma   90.00
#
_symmetry.space_group_name_H-M   'P 1'
#
loop_
_entity.id
_entity.type
_entity.pdbx_description
1 polymer ?
#
loop_
_entity_poly.entity_id
_entity_poly.type
_entity_poly.pdbx_seq_one_letter_code
_entity_poly.pdbx_strand_id
1 'polypeptide(L)'
;MLTVPSFCVEWAEDPEAVRFLATMKGVLYGGGPLPQEKGDYLVASGVNIVNTFGLTEAGLIFKLVPKNPLTGTEWSYSTFSSDLSYIMVPDVNGSYKLVIRDTDKHGTSVFTEPGAFDTNDLLEPHPTKPGYWKIIGRADDQIMMSNGEKTNLGPIENIINSNIYVRAAVMFGRARTQVGLIVEPVETVSIKTEEDLANFRNLIWPDIEKANAFAPQHSRIFKE
;
A
#
# COMPACT_ATOMS: atom_id res chain seq x y z
N MET A 1 -18.86 5.62 -6.19
CA MET A 1 -18.08 6.84 -5.89
C MET A 1 -16.62 6.55 -6.18
N LEU A 2 -15.84 7.52 -6.67
CA LEU A 2 -14.37 7.42 -6.80
C LEU A 2 -13.72 8.40 -5.82
N THR A 3 -12.74 7.95 -5.04
CA THR A 3 -12.09 8.75 -3.99
C THR A 3 -10.60 8.40 -3.82
N VAL A 4 -9.91 9.13 -2.94
CA VAL A 4 -8.54 8.84 -2.51
C VAL A 4 -8.53 8.07 -1.18
N PRO A 5 -7.48 7.30 -0.86
CA PRO A 5 -7.43 6.48 0.36
C PRO A 5 -7.59 7.27 1.66
N SER A 6 -7.10 8.52 1.73
CA SER A 6 -7.19 9.35 2.93
C SER A 6 -8.63 9.57 3.39
N PHE A 7 -9.57 9.77 2.45
CA PHE A 7 -10.99 9.86 2.79
C PHE A 7 -11.57 8.53 3.27
N CYS A 8 -11.15 7.41 2.69
CA CYS A 8 -11.58 6.10 3.19
C CYS A 8 -11.10 5.86 4.64
N VAL A 9 -9.88 6.29 4.97
CA VAL A 9 -9.37 6.23 6.35
C VAL A 9 -10.21 7.10 7.28
N GLU A 10 -10.49 8.35 6.89
CA GLU A 10 -11.32 9.27 7.68
C GLU A 10 -12.74 8.74 7.87
N TRP A 11 -13.40 8.26 6.81
CA TRP A 11 -14.75 7.71 6.89
C TRP A 11 -14.84 6.41 7.68
N ALA A 12 -13.75 5.64 7.76
CA ALA A 12 -13.70 4.45 8.61
C ALA A 12 -13.81 4.81 10.11
N GLU A 13 -13.50 6.05 10.51
CA GLU A 13 -13.65 6.53 11.88
C GLU A 13 -15.04 7.12 12.18
N ASP A 14 -15.89 7.31 11.16
CA ASP A 14 -17.24 7.87 11.30
C ASP A 14 -18.32 6.81 11.01
N PRO A 15 -19.00 6.29 12.05
CA PRO A 15 -20.06 5.29 11.87
C PRO A 15 -21.23 5.74 10.99
N GLU A 16 -21.56 7.04 10.93
CA GLU A 16 -22.59 7.55 10.01
C GLU A 16 -22.10 7.48 8.55
N ALA A 17 -20.85 7.88 8.31
CA ALA A 17 -20.22 7.73 7.00
C ALA A 17 -20.18 6.27 6.56
N VAL A 18 -19.75 5.34 7.42
CA VAL A 18 -19.71 3.90 7.12
C VAL A 18 -21.10 3.37 6.73
N ARG A 19 -22.14 3.70 7.51
CA ARG A 19 -23.52 3.31 7.19
C ARG A 19 -23.97 3.83 5.84
N PHE A 20 -23.66 5.09 5.53
CA PHE A 20 -23.99 5.67 4.24
C PHE A 20 -23.23 4.97 3.09
N LEU A 21 -21.94 4.72 3.25
CA LEU A 21 -21.10 4.03 2.27
C LEU A 21 -21.60 2.60 2.00
N ALA A 22 -22.10 1.90 3.03
CA ALA A 22 -22.69 0.56 2.89
C ALA A 22 -23.96 0.54 2.01
N THR A 23 -24.65 1.69 1.85
CA THR A 23 -25.78 1.80 0.91
C THR A 23 -25.35 1.98 -0.54
N MET A 24 -24.07 2.31 -0.79
CA MET A 24 -23.56 2.53 -2.14
C MET A 24 -23.29 1.22 -2.87
N LYS A 25 -23.45 1.26 -4.20
CA LYS A 25 -23.08 0.14 -5.07
C LYS A 25 -21.58 -0.16 -5.09
N GLY A 26 -20.74 0.83 -4.78
CA GLY A 26 -19.28 0.68 -4.81
C GLY A 26 -18.56 1.97 -4.44
N VAL A 27 -17.53 1.81 -3.61
CA VAL A 27 -16.56 2.83 -3.24
C VAL A 27 -15.24 2.46 -3.91
N LEU A 28 -14.99 3.08 -5.06
CA LEU A 28 -13.76 2.93 -5.80
C LEU A 28 -12.74 3.87 -5.18
N TYR A 29 -11.55 3.37 -4.86
CA TYR A 29 -10.45 4.20 -4.38
C TYR A 29 -9.22 3.97 -5.23
N GLY A 30 -8.36 4.97 -5.38
CA GLY A 30 -7.13 4.86 -6.15
C GLY A 30 -6.17 6.01 -5.90
N GLY A 31 -5.01 5.97 -6.55
CA GLY A 31 -3.94 6.96 -6.39
C GLY A 31 -3.04 6.75 -5.18
N GLY A 32 -3.30 5.74 -4.34
CA GLY A 32 -2.43 5.36 -3.23
C GLY A 32 -2.93 4.10 -2.52
N PRO A 33 -2.14 3.57 -1.57
CA PRO A 33 -2.53 2.42 -0.77
C PRO A 33 -3.60 2.80 0.27
N LEU A 34 -4.52 1.87 0.56
CA LEU A 34 -5.43 1.94 1.69
C LEU A 34 -4.91 0.97 2.78
N PRO A 35 -4.76 1.41 4.05
CA PRO A 35 -4.32 0.50 5.11
C PRO A 35 -5.23 -0.72 5.25
N GLN A 36 -4.62 -1.90 5.38
CA GLN A 36 -5.33 -3.19 5.41
C GLN A 36 -6.46 -3.18 6.45
N GLU A 37 -6.16 -2.72 7.67
CA GLU A 37 -7.10 -2.67 8.79
C GLU A 37 -8.34 -1.82 8.47
N LYS A 38 -8.17 -0.66 7.83
CA LYS A 38 -9.29 0.24 7.48
C LYS A 38 -10.17 -0.36 6.39
N GLY A 39 -9.56 -0.94 5.35
CA GLY A 39 -10.33 -1.61 4.31
C GLY A 39 -11.05 -2.87 4.83
N ASP A 40 -10.40 -3.66 5.69
CA ASP A 40 -11.01 -4.82 6.34
C ASP A 40 -12.23 -4.41 7.17
N TYR A 41 -12.11 -3.35 7.96
CA TYR A 41 -13.22 -2.79 8.75
C TYR A 41 -14.39 -2.33 7.86
N LEU A 42 -14.10 -1.59 6.79
CA LEU A 42 -15.13 -1.09 5.88
C LEU A 42 -15.85 -2.25 5.17
N VAL A 43 -15.10 -3.23 4.66
CA VAL A 43 -15.68 -4.42 3.99
C VAL A 43 -16.49 -5.26 4.97
N ALA A 44 -16.00 -5.48 6.20
CA ALA A 44 -16.73 -6.16 7.26
C ALA A 44 -18.03 -5.42 7.65
N SER A 45 -18.05 -4.10 7.50
CA SER A 45 -19.22 -3.24 7.72
C SER A 45 -20.20 -3.20 6.53
N GLY A 46 -19.96 -4.01 5.49
CA GLY A 46 -20.84 -4.11 4.32
C GLY A 46 -20.54 -3.10 3.21
N VAL A 47 -19.45 -2.34 3.30
CA VAL A 47 -19.04 -1.41 2.24
C VAL A 47 -18.39 -2.20 1.09
N ASN A 48 -18.90 -2.02 -0.13
CA ASN A 48 -18.29 -2.59 -1.32
C ASN A 48 -17.10 -1.74 -1.79
N ILE A 49 -15.91 -2.01 -1.26
CA ILE A 49 -14.67 -1.33 -1.66
C ILE A 49 -14.08 -1.98 -2.90
N VAL A 50 -13.61 -1.16 -3.83
CA VAL A 50 -12.91 -1.61 -5.04
C VAL A 50 -11.60 -0.85 -5.19
N ASN A 51 -10.50 -1.60 -5.21
CA ASN A 51 -9.17 -1.06 -5.51
C ASN A 51 -9.06 -0.71 -7.01
N THR A 52 -8.85 0.56 -7.31
CA THR A 52 -8.56 1.05 -8.65
C THR A 52 -7.10 1.43 -8.75
N PHE A 53 -6.44 0.84 -9.73
CA PHE A 53 -5.04 1.09 -10.02
C PHE A 53 -4.91 1.62 -11.44
N GLY A 54 -4.23 2.76 -11.56
CA GLY A 54 -3.99 3.45 -12.81
C GLY A 54 -2.81 4.40 -12.68
N LEU A 55 -2.27 4.77 -13.83
CA LEU A 55 -1.13 5.68 -13.97
C LEU A 55 -1.52 6.76 -14.98
N THR A 56 -0.94 7.95 -14.88
CA THR A 56 -1.18 9.00 -15.89
C THR A 56 -0.65 8.55 -17.26
N GLU A 57 0.41 7.75 -17.21
CA GLU A 57 1.18 7.25 -18.34
C GLU A 57 0.48 6.12 -19.10
N ALA A 58 -0.38 5.34 -18.43
CA ALA A 58 -0.99 4.13 -18.99
C ALA A 58 -2.51 4.01 -18.72
N GLY A 59 -3.13 5.02 -18.10
CA GLY A 59 -4.54 4.97 -17.74
C GLY A 59 -4.86 3.88 -16.72
N LEU A 60 -6.05 3.29 -16.81
CA LEU A 60 -6.53 2.27 -15.86
C LEU A 60 -5.92 0.90 -16.14
N ILE A 61 -5.31 0.32 -15.11
CA ILE A 61 -4.58 -0.95 -15.17
C ILE A 61 -5.44 -2.09 -14.60
N PHE A 62 -6.05 -1.89 -13.43
CA PHE A 62 -7.01 -2.84 -12.87
C PHE A 62 -8.42 -2.66 -13.45
N LYS A 63 -9.19 -3.74 -13.46
CA LYS A 63 -10.62 -3.67 -13.80
C LYS A 63 -11.39 -2.90 -12.74
N LEU A 64 -12.15 -1.89 -13.17
CA LEU A 64 -13.06 -1.13 -12.29
C LEU A 64 -14.19 -1.99 -11.73
N VAL A 65 -14.62 -3.01 -12.47
CA VAL A 65 -15.67 -3.95 -12.05
C VAL A 65 -15.20 -5.36 -12.41
N PRO A 66 -14.42 -6.02 -11.53
CA PRO A 66 -14.04 -7.41 -11.76
C PRO A 66 -15.30 -8.30 -11.76
N LYS A 67 -15.35 -9.29 -12.65
CA LYS A 67 -16.48 -10.24 -12.71
C LYS A 67 -16.64 -11.05 -11.41
N ASN A 68 -15.51 -11.34 -10.78
CA ASN A 68 -15.41 -12.08 -9.52
C ASN A 68 -14.61 -11.20 -8.53
N PRO A 69 -15.22 -10.17 -7.91
CA PRO A 69 -14.52 -9.38 -6.90
C PRO A 69 -14.15 -10.28 -5.71
N LEU A 70 -12.97 -10.07 -5.14
CA LEU A 70 -12.62 -10.67 -3.86
C LEU A 70 -13.16 -9.79 -2.73
N THR A 71 -13.59 -10.42 -1.65
CA THR A 71 -14.23 -9.77 -0.49
C THR A 71 -13.53 -10.20 0.80
N GLY A 72 -14.03 -9.79 1.96
CA GLY A 72 -13.38 -10.11 3.24
C GLY A 72 -12.08 -9.34 3.34
N THR A 73 -10.96 -10.02 3.63
CA THR A 73 -9.62 -9.41 3.75
C THR A 73 -8.84 -9.35 2.43
N GLU A 74 -9.43 -9.86 1.35
CA GLU A 74 -8.77 -9.98 0.03
C GLU A 74 -9.15 -8.84 -0.93
N TRP A 75 -9.87 -7.83 -0.45
CA TRP A 75 -10.41 -6.69 -1.22
C TRP A 75 -9.36 -5.87 -1.97
N SER A 76 -8.10 -5.91 -1.53
CA SER A 76 -6.99 -5.17 -2.14
C SER A 76 -6.45 -5.83 -3.41
N TYR A 77 -6.82 -7.09 -3.68
CA TYR A 77 -6.46 -7.82 -4.89
C TYR A 77 -7.45 -7.56 -6.03
N SER A 78 -6.94 -7.38 -7.24
CA SER A 78 -7.76 -7.26 -8.44
C SER A 78 -7.10 -7.92 -9.65
N THR A 79 -7.81 -7.93 -10.78
CA THR A 79 -7.31 -8.45 -12.05
C THR A 79 -7.04 -7.31 -13.01
N PHE A 80 -6.05 -7.47 -13.88
CA PHE A 80 -5.75 -6.52 -14.94
C PHE A 80 -6.90 -6.39 -15.95
N SER A 81 -6.98 -5.22 -16.57
CA SER A 81 -7.83 -4.96 -17.73
C SER A 81 -7.55 -5.97 -18.84
N SER A 82 -8.58 -6.38 -19.59
CA SER A 82 -8.44 -7.37 -20.67
C SER A 82 -7.61 -6.88 -21.85
N ASP A 83 -7.53 -5.57 -22.03
CA ASP A 83 -6.79 -4.94 -23.11
C ASP A 83 -5.33 -4.63 -22.73
N LEU A 84 -4.96 -4.85 -21.46
CA LEU A 84 -3.60 -4.62 -20.97
C LEU A 84 -2.65 -5.72 -21.48
N SER A 85 -1.61 -5.32 -22.19
CA SER A 85 -0.45 -6.16 -22.46
C SER A 85 0.67 -5.80 -21.49
N TYR A 86 1.24 -6.79 -20.79
CA TYR A 86 2.20 -6.54 -19.73
C TYR A 86 3.26 -7.64 -19.61
N ILE A 87 4.32 -7.32 -18.88
CA ILE A 87 5.38 -8.21 -18.43
C ILE A 87 5.48 -8.08 -16.91
N MET A 88 5.54 -9.23 -16.23
CA MET A 88 5.84 -9.28 -14.80
C MET A 88 7.30 -9.70 -14.65
N VAL A 89 8.17 -8.74 -14.29
CA VAL A 89 9.60 -8.98 -14.08
C VAL A 89 9.79 -9.41 -12.62
N PRO A 90 10.33 -10.61 -12.33
CA PRO A 90 10.55 -11.05 -10.95
C PRO A 90 11.44 -10.08 -10.16
N ASP A 91 11.08 -9.80 -8.91
CA ASP A 91 11.88 -9.05 -7.93
C ASP A 91 11.99 -9.86 -6.61
N VAL A 92 12.45 -9.22 -5.54
CA VAL A 92 12.71 -9.86 -4.24
C VAL A 92 11.43 -10.44 -3.62
N ASN A 93 11.60 -11.49 -2.81
CA ASN A 93 10.54 -12.09 -1.98
C ASN A 93 9.28 -12.51 -2.74
N GLY A 94 9.41 -12.92 -4.02
CA GLY A 94 8.28 -13.39 -4.82
C GLY A 94 7.36 -12.27 -5.33
N SER A 95 7.79 -11.02 -5.23
CA SER A 95 7.14 -9.89 -5.87
C SER A 95 7.58 -9.74 -7.32
N TYR A 96 6.84 -8.94 -8.09
CA TYR A 96 7.09 -8.71 -9.50
C TYR A 96 6.93 -7.23 -9.83
N LYS A 97 7.85 -6.68 -10.62
CA LYS A 97 7.72 -5.34 -11.20
C LYS A 97 6.86 -5.39 -12.46
N LEU A 98 5.89 -4.49 -12.56
CA LEU A 98 5.00 -4.39 -13.71
C LEU A 98 5.63 -3.52 -14.81
N VAL A 99 5.74 -4.09 -16.00
CA VAL A 99 6.09 -3.35 -17.22
C VAL A 99 4.92 -3.46 -18.19
N ILE A 100 4.41 -2.32 -18.66
CA ILE A 100 3.27 -2.26 -19.57
C ILE A 100 3.79 -2.16 -20.99
N ARG A 101 3.29 -3.01 -21.88
CA ARG A 101 3.59 -2.93 -23.32
C ARG A 101 2.59 -2.00 -23.97
N ASP A 102 3.11 -1.11 -24.81
CA ASP A 102 2.29 -0.26 -25.66
C ASP A 102 1.64 -1.07 -26.77
N THR A 103 0.34 -0.86 -26.97
CA THR A 103 -0.45 -1.55 -27.99
C THR A 103 -1.56 -0.65 -28.49
N ASP A 104 -2.11 -0.96 -29.67
CA ASP A 104 -3.28 -0.24 -30.22
C ASP A 104 -4.52 -0.27 -29.31
N LYS A 105 -4.61 -1.24 -28.39
CA LYS A 105 -5.73 -1.38 -27.45
C LYS A 105 -5.49 -0.70 -26.11
N HIS A 106 -4.21 -0.48 -25.77
CA HIS A 106 -3.78 0.11 -24.52
C HIS A 106 -2.47 0.83 -24.75
N GLY A 107 -2.58 2.13 -25.03
CA GLY A 107 -1.45 3.01 -25.30
C GLY A 107 -0.82 3.53 -24.01
N THR A 108 0.48 3.73 -24.07
CA THR A 108 1.28 4.42 -23.06
C THR A 108 1.69 5.79 -23.60
N SER A 109 1.70 6.82 -22.77
CA SER A 109 2.11 8.17 -23.19
C SER A 109 3.62 8.40 -23.11
N VAL A 110 4.36 7.47 -22.53
CA VAL A 110 5.81 7.52 -22.32
C VAL A 110 6.40 6.11 -22.40
N PHE A 111 7.61 6.03 -22.94
CA PHE A 111 8.41 4.82 -23.05
C PHE A 111 9.68 4.95 -22.21
N THR A 112 9.91 4.01 -21.29
CA THR A 112 11.20 3.87 -20.61
C THR A 112 12.05 2.76 -21.25
N GLU A 113 11.42 1.90 -22.04
CA GLU A 113 12.02 0.84 -22.83
C GLU A 113 11.41 0.84 -24.26
N PRO A 114 12.03 0.21 -25.27
CA PRO A 114 11.47 0.13 -26.61
C PRO A 114 10.07 -0.52 -26.63
N GLY A 115 9.03 0.29 -26.87
CA GLY A 115 7.64 -0.17 -26.93
C GLY A 115 7.01 -0.55 -25.59
N ALA A 116 7.63 -0.15 -24.47
CA ALA A 116 7.12 -0.44 -23.14
C ALA A 116 7.39 0.68 -22.12
N PHE A 117 6.55 0.70 -21.08
CA PHE A 117 6.66 1.57 -19.93
C PHE A 117 6.89 0.74 -18.67
N ASP A 118 8.09 0.84 -18.12
CA ASP A 118 8.44 0.32 -16.80
C ASP A 118 7.78 1.19 -15.74
N THR A 119 6.73 0.65 -15.14
CA THR A 119 5.94 1.40 -14.17
C THR A 119 6.70 1.61 -12.87
N ASN A 120 7.74 0.82 -12.58
CA ASN A 120 8.36 0.68 -11.26
C ASN A 120 7.41 0.22 -10.13
N ASP A 121 6.14 -0.10 -10.42
CA ASP A 121 5.23 -0.66 -9.42
C ASP A 121 5.53 -2.13 -9.16
N LEU A 122 5.60 -2.49 -7.88
CA LEU A 122 5.77 -3.85 -7.39
C LEU A 122 4.42 -4.44 -7.01
N LEU A 123 4.14 -5.64 -7.53
CA LEU A 123 2.92 -6.38 -7.28
C LEU A 123 3.22 -7.76 -6.73
N GLU A 124 2.32 -8.24 -5.89
CA GLU A 124 2.32 -9.58 -5.33
C GLU A 124 1.17 -10.40 -5.95
N PRO A 125 1.42 -11.62 -6.46
CA PRO A 125 0.36 -12.49 -6.91
C PRO A 125 -0.43 -13.03 -5.72
N HIS A 126 -1.73 -13.22 -5.89
CA HIS A 126 -2.53 -13.88 -4.87
C HIS A 126 -2.05 -15.34 -4.68
N PRO A 127 -1.88 -15.83 -3.43
CA PRO A 127 -1.24 -17.12 -3.15
C PRO A 127 -1.97 -18.33 -3.76
N THR A 128 -3.31 -18.25 -3.86
CA THR A 128 -4.16 -19.36 -4.33
C THR A 128 -5.03 -19.04 -5.55
N LYS A 129 -5.09 -17.79 -6.01
CA LYS A 129 -6.02 -17.34 -7.07
C LYS A 129 -5.26 -16.73 -8.24
N PRO A 130 -4.96 -17.53 -9.28
CA PRO A 130 -4.19 -17.05 -10.43
C PRO A 130 -4.80 -15.81 -11.09
N GLY A 131 -3.96 -14.84 -11.46
CA GLY A 131 -4.36 -13.62 -12.16
C GLY A 131 -4.87 -12.49 -11.26
N TYR A 132 -4.95 -12.71 -9.95
CA TYR A 132 -5.19 -11.66 -8.97
C TYR A 132 -3.88 -11.11 -8.45
N TRP A 133 -3.78 -9.79 -8.41
CA TRP A 133 -2.59 -9.05 -8.03
C TRP A 133 -2.92 -7.95 -7.05
N LYS A 134 -1.98 -7.67 -6.15
CA LYS A 134 -2.04 -6.58 -5.18
C LYS A 134 -0.80 -5.73 -5.34
N ILE A 135 -0.95 -4.41 -5.38
CA ILE A 135 0.18 -3.48 -5.38
C ILE A 135 0.78 -3.45 -3.97
N ILE A 136 2.09 -3.64 -3.86
CA ILE A 136 2.81 -3.65 -2.59
C ILE A 136 3.79 -2.48 -2.46
N GLY A 137 3.96 -1.66 -3.49
CA GLY A 137 4.79 -0.47 -3.45
C GLY A 137 5.54 -0.27 -4.76
N ARG A 138 6.72 0.33 -4.65
CA ARG A 138 7.52 0.83 -5.75
C ARG A 138 8.95 0.32 -5.65
N ALA A 139 9.54 -0.04 -6.79
CA ALA A 139 10.91 -0.55 -6.87
C ALA A 139 11.95 0.53 -6.56
N ASP A 140 11.67 1.78 -6.92
CA ASP A 140 12.50 2.96 -6.66
C ASP A 140 12.40 3.46 -5.20
N ASP A 141 11.38 3.05 -4.45
CA ASP A 141 11.23 3.35 -3.01
C ASP A 141 11.91 2.30 -2.09
N GLN A 142 12.48 1.24 -2.65
CA GLN A 142 13.17 0.21 -1.86
C GLN A 142 14.45 0.75 -1.21
N ILE A 143 14.61 0.50 0.09
CA ILE A 143 15.88 0.76 0.77
C ILE A 143 16.80 -0.45 0.60
N MET A 144 17.96 -0.22 -0.02
CA MET A 144 19.06 -1.17 -0.05
C MET A 144 19.90 -1.04 1.21
N MET A 145 19.95 -2.12 1.99
CA MET A 145 20.70 -2.26 3.23
C MET A 145 22.19 -2.52 2.93
N SER A 146 23.08 -2.37 3.92
CA SER A 146 24.52 -2.55 3.71
C SER A 146 24.93 -3.98 3.34
N ASN A 147 24.10 -4.97 3.66
CA ASN A 147 24.28 -6.37 3.29
C ASN A 147 23.68 -6.71 1.90
N GLY A 148 23.17 -5.72 1.17
CA GLY A 148 22.54 -5.90 -0.14
C GLY A 148 21.06 -6.31 -0.10
N GLU A 149 20.51 -6.58 1.09
CA GLU A 149 19.08 -6.85 1.26
C GLU A 149 18.25 -5.61 0.92
N LYS A 150 17.04 -5.85 0.41
CA LYS A 150 16.11 -4.77 0.07
C LYS A 150 14.91 -4.76 1.02
N THR A 151 14.52 -3.58 1.47
CA THR A 151 13.33 -3.35 2.29
C THR A 151 12.27 -2.62 1.48
N ASN A 152 11.10 -3.24 1.32
CA ASN A 152 9.89 -2.59 0.79
C ASN A 152 9.25 -1.76 1.91
N LEU A 153 9.36 -0.43 1.83
CA LEU A 153 8.89 0.45 2.90
C LEU A 153 7.37 0.54 2.95
N GLY A 154 6.72 0.66 1.79
CA GLY A 154 5.29 0.96 1.67
C GLY A 154 4.39 0.14 2.60
N PRO A 155 4.46 -1.21 2.62
CA PRO A 155 3.63 -2.00 3.51
C PRO A 155 3.90 -1.74 5.00
N ILE A 156 5.16 -1.53 5.39
CA ILE A 156 5.57 -1.29 6.78
C ILE A 156 5.10 0.09 7.23
N GLU A 157 5.34 1.12 6.42
CA GLU A 157 4.89 2.48 6.66
C GLU A 157 3.37 2.58 6.72
N ASN A 158 2.64 1.89 5.84
CA ASN A 158 1.17 1.88 5.84
C ASN A 158 0.59 1.27 7.12
N ILE A 159 1.22 0.23 7.67
CA ILE A 159 0.81 -0.34 8.96
C ILE A 159 1.00 0.69 10.06
N ILE A 160 2.15 1.37 10.10
CA ILE A 160 2.45 2.37 11.14
C ILE A 160 1.55 3.61 11.00
N ASN A 161 1.28 4.07 9.78
CA ASN A 161 0.41 5.20 9.46
C ASN A 161 -1.08 4.95 9.79
N SER A 162 -1.47 3.69 10.09
CA SER A 162 -2.81 3.39 10.55
C SER A 162 -3.05 3.70 12.04
N ASN A 163 -1.98 4.00 12.78
CA ASN A 163 -2.05 4.37 14.19
C ASN A 163 -2.65 5.78 14.35
N ILE A 164 -3.64 5.92 15.24
CA ILE A 164 -4.37 7.18 15.47
C ILE A 164 -3.51 8.35 15.99
N TYR A 165 -2.32 8.07 16.52
CA TYR A 165 -1.38 9.07 17.01
C TYR A 165 -0.31 9.44 15.98
N VAL A 166 -0.26 8.76 14.83
CA VAL A 166 0.71 8.98 13.75
C VAL A 166 0.02 9.69 12.59
N ARG A 167 0.54 10.86 12.23
CA ARG A 167 0.11 11.59 11.03
C ARG A 167 0.81 11.04 9.80
N ALA A 168 2.12 10.82 9.92
CA ALA A 168 2.96 10.26 8.89
C ALA A 168 4.18 9.57 9.52
N ALA A 169 4.62 8.49 8.90
CA ALA A 169 5.83 7.77 9.25
C ALA A 169 6.62 7.50 7.98
N VAL A 170 7.93 7.74 8.06
CA VAL A 170 8.87 7.55 6.94
C VAL A 170 10.05 6.73 7.42
N MET A 171 10.32 5.63 6.74
CA MET A 171 11.46 4.76 7.00
C MET A 171 12.71 5.26 6.28
N PHE A 172 13.86 5.06 6.91
CA PHE A 172 15.17 5.39 6.33
C PHE A 172 16.21 4.34 6.72
N GLY A 173 17.45 4.48 6.24
CA GLY A 173 18.56 3.57 6.60
C GLY A 173 19.29 2.95 5.42
N ARG A 174 19.31 3.59 4.25
CA ARG A 174 20.10 3.13 3.10
C ARG A 174 21.56 2.93 3.48
N ALA A 175 22.14 1.80 3.06
CA ALA A 175 23.51 1.40 3.36
C ALA A 175 23.82 1.32 4.88
N ARG A 176 22.81 1.09 5.72
CA ARG A 176 22.96 0.76 7.14
C ARG A 176 22.60 -0.71 7.38
N THR A 177 22.97 -1.20 8.55
CA THR A 177 22.66 -2.57 9.02
C THR A 177 21.24 -2.68 9.60
N GLN A 178 20.62 -1.54 9.91
CA GLN A 178 19.27 -1.45 10.48
C GLN A 178 18.53 -0.27 9.84
N VAL A 179 17.20 -0.41 9.76
CA VAL A 179 16.31 0.67 9.34
C VAL A 179 15.98 1.58 10.52
N GLY A 180 15.74 2.86 10.23
CA GLY A 180 15.20 3.82 11.17
C GLY A 180 13.80 4.28 10.76
N LEU A 181 13.10 4.92 11.68
CA LEU A 181 11.75 5.43 11.49
C LEU A 181 11.67 6.88 11.97
N ILE A 182 11.21 7.79 11.11
CA ILE A 182 10.81 9.16 11.48
C ILE A 182 9.29 9.14 11.62
N VAL A 183 8.77 9.70 12.71
CA VAL A 183 7.33 9.76 12.99
C VAL A 183 6.91 11.21 13.22
N GLU A 184 5.92 11.65 12.46
CA GLU A 184 5.19 12.89 12.70
C GLU A 184 3.92 12.57 13.49
N PRO A 185 3.79 13.07 14.73
CA PRO A 185 2.58 12.85 15.53
C PRO A 185 1.37 13.63 15.01
N VAL A 186 0.15 13.15 15.28
CA VAL A 186 -1.10 13.88 14.95
C VAL A 186 -1.18 15.20 15.72
N GLU A 187 -1.03 15.16 17.04
CA GLU A 187 -0.93 16.36 17.88
C GLU A 187 0.52 16.69 18.19
N THR A 188 0.85 17.98 18.30
CA THR A 188 2.20 18.39 18.69
C THR A 188 2.56 17.83 20.07
N VAL A 189 3.46 16.85 20.10
CA VAL A 189 3.98 16.28 21.34
C VAL A 189 5.08 17.19 21.87
N SER A 190 4.87 17.83 23.02
CA SER A 190 5.92 18.59 23.69
C SER A 190 6.83 17.62 24.45
N ILE A 191 7.91 17.20 23.81
CA ILE A 191 8.92 16.33 24.43
C ILE A 191 9.86 17.22 25.23
N LYS A 192 9.74 17.21 26.57
CA LYS A 192 10.61 17.97 27.48
C LYS A 192 11.56 17.06 28.26
N THR A 193 11.21 15.79 28.39
CA THR A 193 11.96 14.77 29.11
C THR A 193 12.07 13.49 28.27
N GLU A 194 13.04 12.64 28.62
CA GLU A 194 13.15 11.29 28.05
C GLU A 194 11.91 10.43 28.34
N GLU A 195 11.22 10.69 29.46
CA GLU A 195 9.98 10.01 29.81
C GLU A 195 8.84 10.37 28.85
N ASP A 196 8.73 11.64 28.45
CA ASP A 196 7.74 12.09 27.45
C ASP A 196 7.95 11.38 26.10
N LEU A 197 9.22 11.24 25.69
CA LEU A 197 9.59 10.53 24.48
C LEU A 197 9.26 9.03 24.59
N ALA A 198 9.61 8.39 25.71
CA ALA A 198 9.31 6.98 25.95
C ALA A 198 7.80 6.71 25.96
N ASN A 199 7.01 7.62 26.53
CA ASN A 199 5.55 7.54 26.54
C ASN A 199 4.97 7.60 25.12
N PHE A 200 5.42 8.54 24.29
CA PHE A 200 4.98 8.59 22.89
C PHE A 200 5.40 7.33 22.11
N ARG A 201 6.65 6.87 22.28
CA ARG A 201 7.12 5.61 21.67
C ARG A 201 6.25 4.43 22.08
N ASN A 202 5.81 4.35 23.33
CA ASN A 202 4.93 3.29 23.82
C ASN A 202 3.54 3.31 23.18
N LEU A 203 3.00 4.49 22.83
CA LEU A 203 1.69 4.62 22.17
C LEU A 203 1.70 4.04 20.75
N ILE A 204 2.81 4.17 20.03
CA ILE A 204 2.94 3.71 18.63
C ILE A 204 3.57 2.31 18.51
N TRP A 205 4.20 1.82 19.58
CA TRP A 205 4.93 0.55 19.58
C TRP A 205 4.10 -0.66 19.15
N PRO A 206 2.81 -0.81 19.55
CA PRO A 206 2.00 -1.94 19.11
C PRO A 206 1.88 -2.07 17.59
N ASP A 207 1.75 -0.95 16.86
CA ASP A 207 1.67 -0.97 15.40
C ASP A 207 3.05 -1.16 14.74
N ILE A 208 4.13 -0.73 15.40
CA ILE A 208 5.49 -1.09 14.98
C ILE A 208 5.72 -2.61 15.14
N GLU A 209 5.19 -3.24 16.18
CA GLU A 209 5.26 -4.70 16.35
C GLU A 209 4.47 -5.45 15.28
N LYS A 210 3.26 -4.96 14.93
CA LYS A 210 2.51 -5.48 13.78
C LYS A 210 3.32 -5.36 12.49
N ALA A 211 3.94 -4.21 12.25
CA ALA A 211 4.76 -3.97 11.08
C ALA A 211 6.00 -4.89 11.04
N ASN A 212 6.65 -5.12 12.19
CA ASN A 212 7.77 -6.04 12.34
C ASN A 212 7.40 -7.52 12.13
N ALA A 213 6.18 -7.91 12.49
CA ALA A 213 5.67 -9.27 12.27
C ALA A 213 5.45 -9.54 10.77
N PHE A 214 5.04 -8.52 10.02
CA PHE A 214 4.93 -8.57 8.55
C PHE A 214 6.32 -8.50 7.87
N ALA A 215 7.23 -7.70 8.40
CA ALA A 215 8.50 -7.38 7.76
C ALA A 215 9.53 -8.54 7.80
N PRO A 216 10.37 -8.68 6.76
CA PRO A 216 11.58 -9.51 6.82
C PRO A 216 12.48 -9.11 7.99
N GLN A 217 13.32 -10.04 8.45
CA GLN A 217 14.15 -9.82 9.63
C GLN A 217 15.06 -8.57 9.54
N HIS A 218 15.63 -8.30 8.36
CA HIS A 218 16.50 -7.13 8.12
C HIS A 218 15.75 -5.79 8.05
N SER A 219 14.42 -5.83 7.92
CA SER A 219 13.56 -4.65 7.81
C SER A 219 12.88 -4.30 9.14
N ARG A 220 13.17 -5.02 10.22
CA ARG A 220 12.54 -4.80 11.53
C ARG A 220 13.10 -3.56 12.22
N ILE A 221 12.20 -2.81 12.86
CA ILE A 221 12.47 -1.63 13.66
C ILE A 221 12.64 -2.06 15.12
N PHE A 222 13.71 -1.59 15.77
CA PHE A 222 13.99 -1.91 17.17
C PHE A 222 13.71 -0.70 18.06
N LYS A 223 13.28 -0.97 19.29
CA LYS A 223 13.02 0.08 20.26
C LYS A 223 14.33 0.57 20.83
N GLU A 224 14.54 1.88 20.80
CA GLU A 224 15.60 2.57 21.54
C GLU A 224 15.05 3.14 22.85
#